data_AF-A0A3D2PAR5-F1
#
_entry.id   AF-A0A3D2PAR5-F1
#
_cell.length_a   1.000
_cell.length_b   1.000
_cell.length_c   1.000
_cell.angle_alpha   90.00
_cell.angle_beta   90.00
_cell.angle_gamma   90.00
#
_symmetry.space_group_name_H-M   'P 1'
#
loop_
_entity.id
_entity.type
_entity.pdbx_description
1 polymer ?
#
loop_
_entity_poly.entity_id
_entity_poly.type
_entity_poly.pdbx_seq_one_letter_code
_entity_poly.pdbx_strand_id
1 'polypeptide(L)'
;MLYFEKKDYEQAAEFFNETVKKSVPLREDDIKDASSYYLLSCYQRENNISKMEEMLNFLPLPVEPIGIDEFCFDYDDIVEKTLQGMLNSKVNELTKAKAKGILAYLIKEKRLPNIEKREIDRKFTSKELKDLNYGLQLIQDCLEYYPDNNTFNGVYSDLLYLKKDYDNSFIYKIKTLANRSKEEYLCSVYLTECSDKFLDNYVSHIKQELENIYNAEEEYIKYDFSGDLQSLFERKKYRTIDNLFKWLEDKLDLEKVEKEYKSYYGGGLFEIAYSSEEVGNINRAKYLYEKYLEINGESSSVLNNLAIIYEQQGNLKRAKKFIKRAKQLTKGNDETINRNFTRIFAKTKTKKEKKISEESEPSAISKENVSRKKIRTLVKFPTPSGATWDMVSIQFVSDDSVKISVKSIHKRYTFAEIGFKDHRKGDLPDSQWELLKYLAKKNGELSWQKDSAKPNVQKRIQELRKRLKFLMGIDDDPFFPYRQYKAYKTKFLIEDKSYSSTEQEPPVESNF
;
A
#
# COMPACT_ATOMS: atom_id res chain seq x y z
N MET A 1 14.25 -40.60 -14.19
CA MET A 1 14.68 -40.73 -12.78
C MET A 1 15.55 -41.95 -12.51
N LEU A 2 15.05 -43.19 -12.63
CA LEU A 2 15.85 -44.40 -12.33
C LEU A 2 17.20 -44.48 -13.07
N TYR A 3 17.25 -44.14 -14.37
CA TYR A 3 18.51 -44.08 -15.13
C TYR A 3 19.44 -42.97 -14.63
N PHE A 4 18.88 -41.82 -14.28
CA PHE A 4 19.63 -40.68 -13.74
C PHE A 4 20.33 -41.02 -12.41
N GLU A 5 19.65 -41.75 -11.52
CA GLU A 5 20.22 -42.26 -10.26
C GLU A 5 21.36 -43.26 -10.49
N LYS A 6 21.18 -44.15 -11.48
CA LYS A 6 22.20 -45.11 -11.92
C LYS A 6 23.38 -44.45 -12.65
N LYS A 7 23.35 -43.13 -12.82
CA LYS A 7 24.33 -42.34 -13.58
C LYS A 7 24.40 -42.70 -15.08
N ASP A 8 23.33 -43.29 -15.59
CA ASP A 8 23.13 -43.53 -17.01
C ASP A 8 22.44 -42.29 -17.61
N TYR A 9 23.23 -41.25 -17.84
CA TYR A 9 22.73 -39.94 -18.25
C TYR A 9 22.24 -39.90 -19.68
N GLU A 10 22.77 -40.76 -20.55
CA GLU A 10 22.37 -40.85 -21.95
C GLU A 10 20.94 -41.36 -22.03
N GLN A 11 20.69 -42.52 -21.39
CA GLN A 11 19.35 -43.09 -21.35
C GLN A 11 18.37 -42.20 -20.56
N ALA A 12 18.82 -41.56 -19.49
CA ALA A 12 18.00 -40.61 -18.75
C ALA A 12 17.59 -39.40 -19.62
N ALA A 13 18.52 -38.84 -20.40
CA ALA A 13 18.27 -37.70 -21.27
C ALA A 13 17.22 -38.02 -22.33
N GLU A 14 17.23 -39.22 -22.91
CA GLU A 14 16.20 -39.65 -23.87
C GLU A 14 14.79 -39.56 -23.26
N PHE A 15 14.60 -40.15 -22.08
CA PHE A 15 13.29 -40.14 -21.41
C PHE A 15 12.85 -38.73 -21.00
N PHE A 16 13.75 -37.90 -20.44
CA PHE A 16 13.38 -36.53 -20.08
C PHE A 16 13.04 -35.69 -21.33
N ASN A 17 13.79 -35.86 -22.42
CA ASN A 17 13.50 -35.18 -23.68
C ASN A 17 12.16 -35.61 -24.29
N GLU A 18 11.79 -36.89 -24.19
CA GLU A 18 10.45 -37.34 -24.57
C GLU A 18 9.35 -36.68 -23.74
N THR A 19 9.54 -36.57 -22.43
CA THR A 19 8.60 -35.88 -21.54
C THR A 19 8.44 -34.41 -21.93
N VAL A 20 9.54 -33.71 -22.23
CA VAL A 20 9.50 -32.30 -22.66
C VAL A 20 8.76 -32.12 -24.00
N LYS A 21 8.83 -33.10 -24.92
CA LYS A 21 8.24 -33.03 -26.27
C LYS A 21 6.75 -33.38 -26.33
N LYS A 22 6.22 -34.16 -25.39
CA LYS A 22 4.79 -34.54 -25.41
C LYS A 22 3.95 -33.32 -25.05
N SER A 23 3.14 -32.82 -26.00
CA SER A 23 2.18 -31.72 -25.77
C SER A 23 0.95 -32.25 -25.02
N VAL A 24 0.70 -31.82 -23.78
CA VAL A 24 -0.42 -32.31 -22.97
C VAL A 24 -1.16 -31.15 -22.31
N PRO A 25 -2.51 -31.16 -22.17
CA PRO A 25 -3.27 -30.05 -21.62
C PRO A 25 -3.41 -30.10 -20.09
N LEU A 26 -3.23 -28.93 -19.47
CA LEU A 26 -3.74 -28.45 -18.17
C LEU A 26 -3.43 -29.32 -16.92
N ARG A 27 -2.46 -28.81 -16.12
CA ARG A 27 -1.86 -29.29 -14.85
C ARG A 27 -0.49 -29.99 -14.94
N GLU A 28 0.22 -29.91 -16.06
CA GLU A 28 1.52 -30.62 -16.29
C GLU A 28 2.72 -29.71 -16.62
N ASP A 29 2.61 -28.38 -16.52
CA ASP A 29 3.74 -27.49 -16.80
C ASP A 29 4.92 -27.72 -15.83
N ASP A 30 4.64 -28.05 -14.56
CA ASP A 30 5.68 -28.32 -13.56
C ASP A 30 6.51 -29.58 -13.86
N ILE A 31 5.88 -30.64 -14.41
CA ILE A 31 6.57 -31.89 -14.79
C ILE A 31 7.49 -31.61 -15.98
N LYS A 32 7.01 -30.83 -16.93
CA LYS A 32 7.77 -30.43 -18.10
C LYS A 32 8.97 -29.56 -17.69
N ASP A 33 8.76 -28.59 -16.80
CA ASP A 33 9.81 -27.71 -16.30
C ASP A 33 10.84 -28.49 -15.50
N ALA A 34 10.40 -29.34 -14.57
CA ALA A 34 11.27 -30.22 -13.81
C ALA A 34 12.09 -31.14 -14.72
N SER A 35 11.43 -31.82 -15.68
CA SER A 35 12.10 -32.68 -16.66
C SER A 35 13.12 -31.92 -17.49
N SER A 36 12.85 -30.64 -17.79
CA SER A 36 13.77 -29.79 -18.54
C SER A 36 15.05 -29.53 -17.73
N TYR A 37 14.95 -29.25 -16.43
CA TYR A 37 16.14 -29.09 -15.59
C TYR A 37 16.91 -30.40 -15.36
N TYR A 38 16.22 -31.53 -15.23
CA TYR A 38 16.90 -32.84 -15.18
C TYR A 38 17.61 -33.19 -16.48
N LEU A 39 17.02 -32.87 -17.62
CA LEU A 39 17.64 -33.03 -18.94
C LEU A 39 18.89 -32.16 -19.07
N LEU A 40 18.82 -30.89 -18.64
CA LEU A 40 19.99 -30.01 -18.57
C LEU A 40 21.10 -30.61 -17.69
N SER A 41 20.72 -31.22 -16.56
CA SER A 41 21.66 -31.91 -15.66
C SER A 41 22.34 -33.11 -16.33
N CYS A 42 21.61 -33.87 -17.15
CA CYS A 42 22.20 -34.96 -17.94
C CYS A 42 23.25 -34.41 -18.91
N TYR A 43 22.90 -33.38 -19.70
CA TYR A 43 23.83 -32.76 -20.65
C TYR A 43 25.05 -32.14 -19.98
N GLN A 44 24.89 -31.57 -18.79
CA GLN A 44 26.01 -31.06 -18.00
C GLN A 44 26.98 -32.17 -17.59
N ARG A 45 26.47 -33.32 -17.13
CA ARG A 45 27.30 -34.44 -16.68
C ARG A 45 27.98 -35.18 -17.84
N GLU A 46 27.37 -35.14 -19.02
CA GLU A 46 27.97 -35.61 -20.27
C GLU A 46 28.92 -34.59 -20.91
N ASN A 47 29.03 -33.38 -20.35
CA ASN A 47 29.80 -32.26 -20.92
C ASN A 47 29.36 -31.90 -22.36
N ASN A 48 28.07 -32.04 -22.65
CA ASN A 48 27.48 -31.73 -23.95
C ASN A 48 27.17 -30.23 -24.07
N ILE A 49 28.20 -29.45 -24.40
CA ILE A 49 28.14 -27.97 -24.45
C ILE A 49 27.02 -27.46 -25.35
N SER A 50 26.92 -27.98 -26.58
CA SER A 50 25.93 -27.51 -27.56
C SER A 50 24.50 -27.66 -27.06
N LYS A 51 24.15 -28.80 -26.45
CA LYS A 51 22.80 -29.04 -25.95
C LYS A 51 22.49 -28.21 -24.70
N MET A 52 23.49 -27.97 -23.83
CA MET A 52 23.31 -27.08 -22.67
C MET A 52 22.99 -25.64 -23.10
N GLU A 53 23.72 -25.11 -24.09
CA GLU A 53 23.51 -23.76 -24.61
C GLU A 53 22.17 -23.61 -25.34
N GLU A 54 21.80 -24.59 -26.16
CA GLU A 54 20.50 -24.64 -26.83
C GLU A 54 19.37 -24.61 -25.80
N MET A 55 19.49 -25.41 -24.75
CA MET A 55 18.41 -25.63 -23.80
C MET A 55 18.21 -24.47 -22.82
N LEU A 56 19.29 -23.93 -22.24
CA LEU A 56 19.17 -22.93 -21.17
C LEU A 56 18.52 -21.62 -21.64
N ASN A 57 18.66 -21.28 -22.91
CA ASN A 57 18.06 -20.07 -23.47
C ASN A 57 16.52 -20.10 -23.45
N PHE A 58 15.90 -21.28 -23.43
CA PHE A 58 14.45 -21.46 -23.44
C PHE A 58 13.89 -21.97 -22.11
N LEU A 59 14.75 -22.22 -21.12
CA LEU A 59 14.32 -22.72 -19.83
C LEU A 59 13.54 -21.63 -19.04
N PRO A 60 12.34 -21.94 -18.54
CA PRO A 60 11.63 -21.07 -17.60
C PRO A 60 12.35 -21.06 -16.25
N LEU A 61 11.94 -20.18 -15.33
CA LEU A 61 12.46 -20.24 -13.97
C LEU A 61 12.11 -21.59 -13.31
N PRO A 62 12.91 -22.07 -12.35
CA PRO A 62 12.57 -23.26 -11.58
C PRO A 62 11.26 -23.05 -10.82
N VAL A 63 10.28 -23.90 -11.07
CA VAL A 63 9.06 -23.98 -10.27
C VAL A 63 9.30 -24.78 -8.99
N GLU A 64 8.57 -24.48 -7.92
CA GLU A 64 8.52 -25.41 -6.79
C GLU A 64 7.79 -26.68 -7.26
N PRO A 65 8.41 -27.87 -7.16
CA PRO A 65 7.72 -29.09 -7.55
C PRO A 65 6.52 -29.28 -6.62
N ILE A 66 5.30 -29.11 -7.16
CA ILE A 66 4.07 -29.29 -6.40
C ILE A 66 3.89 -30.78 -6.11
N GLY A 67 4.41 -31.25 -4.99
CA GLY A 67 3.98 -32.51 -4.35
C GLY A 67 3.86 -33.71 -5.30
N ILE A 68 4.73 -33.80 -6.31
CA ILE A 68 4.75 -34.94 -7.22
C ILE A 68 5.68 -35.96 -6.57
N ASP A 69 5.10 -36.95 -5.88
CA ASP A 69 5.82 -38.04 -5.23
C ASP A 69 6.78 -38.79 -6.19
N GLU A 70 6.65 -38.59 -7.50
CA GLU A 70 7.45 -39.21 -8.57
C GLU A 70 8.84 -38.57 -8.74
N PHE A 71 9.03 -37.30 -8.32
CA PHE A 71 10.33 -36.63 -8.28
C PHE A 71 10.84 -36.55 -6.83
N CYS A 72 11.03 -37.71 -6.20
CA CYS A 72 11.40 -37.89 -4.79
C CYS A 72 12.83 -37.40 -4.37
N PHE A 73 13.42 -36.41 -5.03
CA PHE A 73 14.77 -35.90 -4.69
C PHE A 73 14.80 -34.39 -4.52
N ASP A 74 15.86 -33.92 -3.86
CA ASP A 74 16.25 -32.52 -3.65
C ASP A 74 16.47 -31.82 -5.01
N TYR A 75 15.37 -31.55 -5.72
CA TYR A 75 15.33 -30.97 -7.05
C TYR A 75 16.09 -29.65 -7.09
N ASP A 76 15.93 -28.83 -6.05
CA ASP A 76 16.61 -27.55 -5.90
C ASP A 76 18.14 -27.75 -5.86
N ASP A 77 18.65 -28.74 -5.11
CA ASP A 77 20.08 -29.08 -5.07
C ASP A 77 20.61 -29.56 -6.43
N ILE A 78 19.83 -30.34 -7.18
CA ILE A 78 20.21 -30.81 -8.52
C ILE A 78 20.29 -29.65 -9.50
N VAL A 79 19.29 -28.77 -9.51
CA VAL A 79 19.27 -27.57 -10.37
C VAL A 79 20.47 -26.71 -10.03
N GLU A 80 20.68 -26.42 -8.75
CA GLU A 80 21.78 -25.56 -8.31
C GLU A 80 23.14 -26.12 -8.69
N LYS A 81 23.42 -27.40 -8.39
CA LYS A 81 24.68 -28.05 -8.77
C LYS A 81 24.89 -28.06 -10.27
N THR A 82 23.84 -28.26 -11.03
CA THR A 82 23.88 -28.23 -12.50
C THR A 82 24.30 -26.85 -12.99
N LEU A 83 23.63 -25.80 -12.53
CA LEU A 83 23.94 -24.42 -12.93
C LEU A 83 25.34 -23.99 -12.47
N GLN A 84 25.76 -24.35 -11.26
CA GLN A 84 27.13 -24.10 -10.79
C GLN A 84 28.16 -24.85 -11.63
N GLY A 85 27.88 -26.10 -12.01
CA GLY A 85 28.72 -26.88 -12.93
C GLY A 85 28.84 -26.20 -14.30
N MET A 86 27.75 -25.62 -14.80
CA MET A 86 27.75 -24.87 -16.05
C MET A 86 28.60 -23.59 -15.98
N LEU A 87 28.58 -22.85 -14.87
CA LEU A 87 29.43 -21.66 -14.69
C LEU A 87 30.93 -21.99 -14.81
N ASN A 88 31.32 -23.22 -14.45
CA ASN A 88 32.69 -23.72 -14.52
C ASN A 88 33.01 -24.43 -15.86
N SER A 89 32.04 -24.54 -16.77
CA SER A 89 32.18 -25.20 -18.06
C SER A 89 32.57 -24.24 -19.19
N LYS A 90 32.73 -24.77 -20.41
CA LYS A 90 33.10 -24.01 -21.61
C LYS A 90 31.91 -23.37 -22.35
N VAL A 91 30.71 -23.37 -21.78
CA VAL A 91 29.56 -22.66 -22.35
C VAL A 91 29.85 -21.17 -22.50
N ASN A 92 29.19 -20.52 -23.47
CA ASN A 92 29.34 -19.11 -23.75
C ASN A 92 28.86 -18.20 -22.61
N GLU A 93 29.28 -16.93 -22.64
CA GLU A 93 28.99 -15.97 -21.58
C GLU A 93 27.50 -15.62 -21.46
N LEU A 94 26.75 -15.63 -22.57
CA LEU A 94 25.29 -15.41 -22.56
C LEU A 94 24.57 -16.52 -21.76
N THR A 95 24.94 -17.78 -22.02
CA THR A 95 24.44 -18.95 -21.29
C THR A 95 24.86 -18.88 -19.81
N LYS A 96 26.11 -18.49 -19.50
CA LYS A 96 26.52 -18.27 -18.10
C LYS A 96 25.69 -17.18 -17.43
N ALA A 97 25.46 -16.05 -18.10
CA ALA A 97 24.66 -14.95 -17.56
C ALA A 97 23.23 -15.42 -17.22
N LYS A 98 22.59 -16.23 -18.09
CA LYS A 98 21.27 -16.83 -17.80
C LYS A 98 21.32 -17.76 -16.59
N ALA A 99 22.35 -18.61 -16.49
CA ALA A 99 22.54 -19.50 -15.35
C ALA A 99 22.71 -18.74 -14.04
N LYS A 100 23.46 -17.62 -14.05
CA LYS A 100 23.61 -16.72 -12.89
C LYS A 100 22.27 -16.12 -12.46
N GLY A 101 21.44 -15.68 -13.41
CA GLY A 101 20.11 -15.15 -13.11
C GLY A 101 19.20 -16.18 -12.44
N ILE A 102 19.19 -17.42 -12.94
CA ILE A 102 18.41 -18.51 -12.34
C ILE A 102 18.96 -18.89 -10.96
N LEU A 103 20.28 -18.93 -10.78
CA LEU A 103 20.90 -19.17 -9.47
C LEU A 103 20.53 -18.08 -8.45
N ALA A 104 20.51 -16.81 -8.86
CA ALA A 104 20.09 -15.71 -8.00
C ALA A 104 18.64 -15.85 -7.55
N TYR A 105 17.75 -16.29 -8.46
CA TYR A 105 16.36 -16.63 -8.12
C TYR A 105 16.29 -17.74 -7.07
N LEU A 106 17.00 -18.86 -7.27
CA LEU A 106 17.03 -19.97 -6.31
C LEU A 106 17.55 -19.53 -4.93
N ILE A 107 18.59 -18.70 -4.89
CA ILE A 107 19.09 -18.12 -3.64
C ILE A 107 18.00 -17.32 -2.95
N LYS A 108 17.29 -16.45 -3.69
CA LYS A 108 16.20 -15.62 -3.16
C LYS A 108 15.09 -16.49 -2.57
N GLU A 109 14.64 -17.53 -3.28
CA GLU A 109 13.49 -18.33 -2.84
C GLU A 109 13.84 -19.34 -1.73
N LYS A 110 15.05 -19.91 -1.75
CA LYS A 110 15.37 -21.09 -0.91
C LYS A 110 16.33 -20.81 0.24
N ARG A 111 17.16 -19.76 0.14
CA ARG A 111 18.22 -19.47 1.13
C ARG A 111 18.02 -18.19 1.90
N LEU A 112 17.15 -17.31 1.40
CA LEU A 112 16.87 -16.04 2.03
C LEU A 112 15.47 -16.03 2.68
N PRO A 113 15.26 -15.18 3.69
CA PRO A 113 13.96 -15.08 4.36
C PRO A 113 12.85 -14.72 3.38
N ASN A 114 11.70 -15.38 3.52
CA ASN A 114 10.57 -15.11 2.64
C ASN A 114 9.96 -13.72 2.96
N ILE A 115 9.92 -12.86 1.95
CA ILE A 115 9.44 -11.47 2.08
C ILE A 115 7.94 -11.44 2.41
N GLU A 116 7.14 -12.29 1.76
CA GLU A 116 5.67 -12.35 1.94
C GLU A 116 5.28 -12.83 3.35
N LYS A 117 6.05 -13.79 3.89
CA LYS A 117 5.88 -14.30 5.26
C LYS A 117 6.41 -13.35 6.34
N ARG A 118 6.95 -12.19 5.94
CA ARG A 118 7.54 -11.16 6.82
C ARG A 118 8.65 -11.68 7.74
N GLU A 119 9.43 -12.63 7.24
CA GLU A 119 10.56 -13.20 7.98
C GLU A 119 11.76 -12.24 8.09
N ILE A 120 11.68 -11.09 7.40
CA ILE A 120 12.72 -10.06 7.27
C ILE A 120 12.83 -9.10 8.47
N ASP A 121 11.90 -9.16 9.42
CA ASP A 121 11.90 -8.26 10.60
C ASP A 121 13.06 -8.56 11.58
N ARG A 122 13.72 -9.71 11.43
CA ARG A 122 14.90 -10.09 12.22
C ARG A 122 16.21 -9.70 11.55
N LYS A 123 17.29 -9.72 12.33
CA LYS A 123 18.64 -9.61 11.80
C LYS A 123 18.99 -10.87 10.98
N PHE A 124 19.65 -10.68 9.85
CA PHE A 124 20.14 -11.77 9.02
C PHE A 124 21.34 -12.45 9.68
N THR A 125 21.44 -13.75 9.50
CA THR A 125 22.60 -14.55 9.88
C THR A 125 23.78 -14.23 8.95
N SER A 126 24.99 -14.57 9.40
CA SER A 126 26.20 -14.40 8.56
C SER A 126 26.14 -15.22 7.27
N LYS A 127 25.42 -16.35 7.26
CA LYS A 127 25.20 -17.16 6.07
C LYS A 127 24.27 -16.46 5.09
N GLU A 128 23.11 -15.99 5.56
CA GLU A 128 22.14 -15.26 4.73
C GLU A 128 22.72 -13.97 4.14
N LEU A 129 23.57 -13.25 4.89
CA LEU A 129 24.25 -12.08 4.35
C LEU A 129 25.23 -12.44 3.22
N LYS A 130 25.92 -13.58 3.32
CA LYS A 130 26.79 -14.08 2.24
C LYS A 130 25.96 -14.50 1.03
N ASP A 131 24.88 -15.24 1.26
CA ASP A 131 23.97 -15.69 0.20
C ASP A 131 23.32 -14.49 -0.50
N LEU A 132 22.87 -13.47 0.24
CA LEU A 132 22.33 -12.23 -0.32
C LEU A 132 23.35 -11.51 -1.20
N ASN A 133 24.58 -11.31 -0.71
CA ASN A 133 25.62 -10.65 -1.49
C ASN A 133 26.01 -11.44 -2.73
N TYR A 134 26.04 -12.77 -2.63
CA TYR A 134 26.31 -13.64 -3.77
C TYR A 134 25.19 -13.58 -4.81
N GLY A 135 23.92 -13.65 -4.38
CA GLY A 135 22.76 -13.51 -5.26
C GLY A 135 22.74 -12.14 -5.96
N LEU A 136 23.07 -11.06 -5.25
CA LEU A 136 23.20 -9.71 -5.83
C LEU A 136 24.27 -9.65 -6.92
N GLN A 137 25.45 -10.26 -6.70
CA GLN A 137 26.50 -10.29 -7.73
C GLN A 137 26.03 -11.08 -8.97
N LEU A 138 25.44 -12.25 -8.76
CA LEU A 138 24.96 -13.11 -9.85
C LEU A 138 23.91 -12.42 -10.71
N ILE A 139 22.93 -11.75 -10.10
CA ILE A 139 21.87 -11.09 -10.85
C ILE A 139 22.37 -9.82 -11.56
N GLN A 140 23.34 -9.09 -10.98
CA GLN A 140 24.00 -7.97 -11.65
C GLN A 140 24.71 -8.44 -12.91
N ASP A 141 25.55 -9.48 -12.82
CA ASP A 141 26.23 -10.08 -13.97
C ASP A 141 25.23 -10.58 -15.03
N CYS A 142 24.08 -11.09 -14.61
CA CYS A 142 23.01 -11.53 -15.52
C CYS A 142 22.43 -10.35 -16.31
N LEU A 143 22.12 -9.24 -15.62
CA LEU A 143 21.47 -8.08 -16.20
C LEU A 143 22.39 -7.26 -17.15
N GLU A 144 23.71 -7.49 -17.14
CA GLU A 144 24.61 -6.97 -18.18
C GLU A 144 24.26 -7.53 -19.57
N TYR A 145 23.74 -8.75 -19.64
CA TYR A 145 23.34 -9.43 -20.88
C TYR A 145 21.83 -9.41 -21.11
N TYR A 146 21.04 -9.31 -20.03
CA TYR A 146 19.57 -9.36 -20.06
C TYR A 146 18.92 -8.12 -19.41
N PRO A 147 19.28 -6.89 -19.83
CA PRO A 147 18.84 -5.66 -19.14
C PRO A 147 17.31 -5.48 -19.12
N ASP A 148 16.62 -5.97 -20.14
CA ASP A 148 15.16 -5.80 -20.31
C ASP A 148 14.36 -7.04 -19.88
N ASN A 149 15.01 -8.03 -19.24
CA ASN A 149 14.31 -9.22 -18.78
C ASN A 149 13.50 -8.91 -17.51
N ASN A 150 12.18 -8.89 -17.64
CA ASN A 150 11.23 -8.60 -16.56
C ASN A 150 11.54 -9.43 -15.29
N THR A 151 11.62 -10.74 -15.43
CA THR A 151 11.84 -11.66 -14.32
C THR A 151 13.13 -11.38 -13.56
N PHE A 152 14.26 -11.19 -14.25
CA PHE A 152 15.54 -10.93 -13.60
C PHE A 152 15.62 -9.54 -12.96
N ASN A 153 14.99 -8.53 -13.56
CA ASN A 153 14.82 -7.24 -12.92
C ASN A 153 13.99 -7.37 -11.62
N GLY A 154 12.95 -8.20 -11.64
CA GLY A 154 12.14 -8.50 -10.45
C GLY A 154 12.92 -9.20 -9.33
N VAL A 155 13.69 -10.23 -9.67
CA VAL A 155 14.58 -10.92 -8.71
C VAL A 155 15.59 -9.94 -8.11
N TYR A 156 16.18 -9.06 -8.93
CA TYR A 156 17.12 -8.07 -8.43
C TYR A 156 16.45 -7.05 -7.51
N SER A 157 15.25 -6.59 -7.87
CA SER A 157 14.41 -5.73 -7.02
C SER A 157 14.21 -6.35 -5.64
N ASP A 158 13.84 -7.63 -5.55
CA ASP A 158 13.60 -8.31 -4.27
C ASP A 158 14.89 -8.52 -3.46
N LEU A 159 16.02 -8.82 -4.11
CA LEU A 159 17.32 -8.89 -3.43
C LEU A 159 17.75 -7.52 -2.88
N LEU A 160 17.53 -6.43 -3.63
CA LEU A 160 17.76 -5.07 -3.15
C LEU A 160 16.84 -4.71 -1.98
N TYR A 161 15.58 -5.16 -2.02
CA TYR A 161 14.63 -5.02 -0.92
C TYR A 161 15.13 -5.69 0.36
N LEU A 162 15.63 -6.93 0.27
CA LEU A 162 16.24 -7.64 1.40
C LEU A 162 17.48 -6.92 1.95
N LYS A 163 18.23 -6.24 1.07
CA LYS A 163 19.36 -5.36 1.45
C LYS A 163 18.91 -4.02 2.07
N LYS A 164 17.61 -3.72 2.08
CA LYS A 164 17.01 -2.44 2.51
C LYS A 164 17.40 -1.26 1.63
N ASP A 165 17.74 -1.53 0.36
CA ASP A 165 17.95 -0.52 -0.66
C ASP A 165 16.65 -0.31 -1.45
N TYR A 166 15.68 0.31 -0.78
CA TYR A 166 14.31 0.44 -1.31
C TYR A 166 14.23 1.30 -2.56
N ASP A 167 15.09 2.31 -2.68
CA ASP A 167 15.09 3.22 -3.82
C ASP A 167 15.50 2.46 -5.10
N ASN A 168 16.62 1.72 -5.06
CA ASN A 168 17.04 0.92 -6.21
C ASN A 168 16.12 -0.27 -6.43
N SER A 169 15.62 -0.90 -5.37
CA SER A 169 14.59 -1.95 -5.48
C SER A 169 13.40 -1.45 -6.30
N PHE A 170 12.89 -0.25 -6.01
CA PHE A 170 11.76 0.32 -6.74
C PHE A 170 12.10 0.66 -8.20
N ILE A 171 13.31 1.14 -8.49
CA ILE A 171 13.78 1.34 -9.89
C ILE A 171 13.71 0.04 -10.68
N TYR A 172 14.24 -1.05 -10.13
CA TYR A 172 14.23 -2.35 -10.79
C TYR A 172 12.82 -2.97 -10.89
N LYS A 173 11.94 -2.65 -9.94
CA LYS A 173 10.50 -2.93 -10.08
C LYS A 173 9.90 -2.19 -11.28
N ILE A 174 10.22 -0.91 -11.52
CA ILE A 174 9.69 -0.20 -12.69
C ILE A 174 10.20 -0.80 -14.00
N LYS A 175 11.41 -1.36 -14.03
CA LYS A 175 11.92 -2.08 -15.21
C LYS A 175 11.13 -3.34 -15.56
N THR A 176 10.39 -3.92 -14.61
CA THR A 176 9.50 -5.07 -14.90
C THR A 176 8.28 -4.69 -15.73
N LEU A 177 8.00 -3.38 -15.88
CA LEU A 177 6.99 -2.90 -16.82
C LEU A 177 7.38 -3.13 -18.28
N ALA A 178 8.68 -3.26 -18.57
CA ALA A 178 9.14 -3.67 -19.89
C ALA A 178 8.66 -5.09 -20.20
N ASN A 179 7.95 -5.26 -21.31
CA ASN A 179 7.53 -6.56 -21.82
C ASN A 179 6.68 -7.38 -20.82
N ARG A 180 5.61 -6.79 -20.24
CA ARG A 180 4.57 -7.54 -19.50
C ARG A 180 3.78 -8.48 -20.43
N SER A 181 4.43 -9.50 -20.99
CA SER A 181 3.77 -10.59 -21.70
C SER A 181 3.45 -11.71 -20.72
N LYS A 182 2.24 -11.67 -20.16
CA LYS A 182 1.49 -12.77 -19.50
C LYS A 182 1.95 -13.35 -18.16
N GLU A 183 3.19 -13.14 -17.71
CA GLU A 183 3.63 -13.58 -16.37
C GLU A 183 4.20 -12.40 -15.57
N GLU A 184 3.41 -11.89 -14.61
CA GLU A 184 3.84 -10.78 -13.75
C GLU A 184 4.70 -11.32 -12.61
N TYR A 185 6.01 -11.01 -12.62
CA TYR A 185 6.84 -11.16 -11.43
C TYR A 185 6.45 -10.07 -10.42
N LEU A 186 5.80 -10.46 -9.32
CA LEU A 186 5.33 -9.54 -8.30
C LEU A 186 6.50 -9.13 -7.38
N CYS A 187 6.96 -7.89 -7.55
CA CYS A 187 8.00 -7.31 -6.68
C CYS A 187 7.41 -6.86 -5.34
N SER A 188 8.19 -7.06 -4.27
CA SER A 188 7.70 -6.83 -2.90
C SER A 188 7.68 -5.36 -2.45
N VAL A 189 8.44 -4.48 -3.12
CA VAL A 189 8.65 -3.09 -2.67
C VAL A 189 7.47 -2.17 -2.94
N TYR A 190 7.13 -1.33 -1.96
CA TYR A 190 6.16 -0.25 -2.08
C TYR A 190 6.85 1.13 -2.14
N LEU A 191 6.26 2.05 -2.90
CA LEU A 191 6.79 3.42 -3.02
C LEU A 191 6.86 4.13 -1.66
N THR A 192 5.97 3.80 -0.72
CA THR A 192 5.98 4.38 0.64
C THR A 192 7.23 4.04 1.47
N GLU A 193 7.95 2.98 1.11
CA GLU A 193 9.20 2.54 1.77
C GLU A 193 10.44 3.28 1.24
N CYS A 194 10.33 3.92 0.07
CA CYS A 194 11.42 4.68 -0.53
C CYS A 194 11.76 5.95 0.29
N SER A 195 12.98 6.42 0.12
CA SER A 195 13.51 7.60 0.79
C SER A 195 12.82 8.88 0.31
N ASP A 196 12.78 9.91 1.16
CA ASP A 196 12.23 11.21 0.75
C ASP A 196 12.96 11.80 -0.44
N LYS A 197 14.28 11.60 -0.53
CA LYS A 197 15.11 12.05 -1.65
C LYS A 197 14.66 11.41 -2.96
N PHE A 198 14.38 10.10 -2.95
CA PHE A 198 13.87 9.40 -4.11
C PHE A 198 12.48 9.90 -4.49
N LEU A 199 11.56 10.03 -3.52
CA LEU A 199 10.20 10.52 -3.76
C LEU A 199 10.16 11.96 -4.31
N ASP A 200 11.09 12.81 -3.89
CA ASP A 200 11.18 14.19 -4.39
C ASP A 200 11.65 14.26 -5.85
N ASN A 201 12.40 13.25 -6.32
CA ASN A 201 12.93 13.13 -7.69
C ASN A 201 12.24 12.04 -8.52
N TYR A 202 11.18 11.45 -7.99
CA TYR A 202 10.53 10.25 -8.52
C TYR A 202 10.12 10.35 -9.98
N VAL A 203 9.56 11.49 -10.40
CA VAL A 203 9.14 11.71 -11.79
C VAL A 203 10.33 11.64 -12.76
N SER A 204 11.50 12.14 -12.36
CA SER A 204 12.71 12.06 -13.19
C SER A 204 13.21 10.63 -13.30
N HIS A 205 13.19 9.88 -12.19
CA HIS A 205 13.58 8.48 -12.18
C HIS A 205 12.68 7.64 -13.09
N ILE A 206 11.35 7.73 -12.95
CA ILE A 206 10.44 6.94 -13.81
C ILE A 206 10.59 7.33 -15.27
N LYS A 207 10.68 8.63 -15.60
CA LYS A 207 10.88 9.06 -16.98
C LYS A 207 12.10 8.40 -17.63
N GLN A 208 13.23 8.41 -16.92
CA GLN A 208 14.47 7.84 -17.40
C GLN A 208 14.33 6.33 -17.66
N GLU A 209 13.66 5.60 -16.76
CA GLU A 209 13.51 4.15 -16.91
C GLU A 209 12.50 3.78 -18.01
N LEU A 210 11.45 4.58 -18.21
CA LEU A 210 10.43 4.30 -19.23
C LEU A 210 10.82 4.75 -20.64
N GLU A 211 11.83 5.63 -20.81
CA GLU A 211 12.17 6.26 -22.10
C GLU A 211 12.49 5.26 -23.22
N ASN A 212 13.05 4.09 -22.88
CA ASN A 212 13.49 3.09 -23.86
C ASN A 212 12.55 1.88 -23.96
N ILE A 213 11.40 1.92 -23.29
CA ILE A 213 10.49 0.78 -23.22
C ILE A 213 9.25 1.08 -24.08
N TYR A 214 8.98 0.19 -25.05
CA TYR A 214 7.79 0.32 -25.90
C TYR A 214 6.50 0.23 -25.06
N ASN A 215 5.58 1.19 -25.25
CA ASN A 215 4.28 1.30 -24.55
C ASN A 215 4.33 1.39 -23.00
N ALA A 216 5.49 1.66 -22.42
CA ALA A 216 5.69 1.59 -20.97
C ALA A 216 4.84 2.60 -20.18
N GLU A 217 4.62 3.80 -20.73
CA GLU A 217 3.78 4.81 -20.06
C GLU A 217 2.31 4.39 -20.01
N GLU A 218 1.80 3.71 -21.04
CA GLU A 218 0.41 3.21 -21.06
C GLU A 218 0.23 2.10 -20.01
N GLU A 219 1.18 1.16 -19.95
CA GLU A 219 1.23 0.12 -18.92
C GLU A 219 1.34 0.73 -17.52
N TYR A 220 2.23 1.71 -17.33
CA TYR A 220 2.38 2.43 -16.07
C TYR A 220 1.09 3.13 -15.64
N ILE A 221 0.43 3.86 -16.53
CA ILE A 221 -0.85 4.54 -16.28
C ILE A 221 -1.91 3.54 -15.80
N LYS A 222 -1.97 2.38 -16.44
CA LYS A 222 -2.98 1.37 -16.17
C LYS A 222 -2.76 0.63 -14.85
N TYR A 223 -1.51 0.30 -14.52
CA TYR A 223 -1.21 -0.65 -13.45
C TYR A 223 -0.57 -0.05 -12.20
N ASP A 224 0.16 1.07 -12.30
CA ASP A 224 1.00 1.56 -11.21
C ASP A 224 0.66 3.01 -10.79
N PHE A 225 0.27 3.85 -11.74
CA PHE A 225 0.01 5.28 -11.53
C PHE A 225 -0.92 5.58 -10.33
N SER A 226 -2.07 4.92 -10.23
CA SER A 226 -3.02 5.14 -9.11
C SER A 226 -2.45 4.72 -7.74
N GLY A 227 -1.61 3.68 -7.69
CA GLY A 227 -0.96 3.24 -6.45
C GLY A 227 0.18 4.15 -6.02
N ASP A 228 0.91 4.67 -6.99
CA ASP A 228 1.99 5.63 -6.76
C ASP A 228 1.44 6.99 -6.35
N LEU A 229 0.35 7.45 -6.96
CA LEU A 229 -0.40 8.63 -6.51
C LEU A 229 -0.80 8.51 -5.04
N GLN A 230 -1.40 7.39 -4.64
CA GLN A 230 -1.82 7.16 -3.26
C GLN A 230 -0.62 7.19 -2.30
N SER A 231 0.47 6.51 -2.66
CA SER A 231 1.69 6.44 -1.86
C SER A 231 2.34 7.81 -1.68
N LEU A 232 2.47 8.59 -2.76
CA LEU A 232 2.98 9.95 -2.72
C LEU A 232 2.08 10.87 -1.89
N PHE A 233 0.76 10.69 -1.95
CA PHE A 233 -0.20 11.51 -1.23
C PHE A 233 -0.13 11.27 0.28
N GLU A 234 -0.01 10.01 0.70
CA GLU A 234 0.21 9.64 2.12
C GLU A 234 1.52 10.23 2.67
N ARG A 235 2.54 10.33 1.81
CA ARG A 235 3.83 10.98 2.10
C ARG A 235 3.81 12.51 1.93
N LYS A 236 2.66 13.10 1.58
CA LYS A 236 2.46 14.55 1.33
C LYS A 236 3.39 15.13 0.26
N LYS A 237 3.72 14.32 -0.75
CA LYS A 237 4.59 14.70 -1.88
C LYS A 237 3.79 15.40 -2.98
N TYR A 238 3.10 16.49 -2.62
CA TYR A 238 2.16 17.18 -3.51
C TYR A 238 2.80 17.73 -4.78
N ARG A 239 4.03 18.28 -4.67
CA ARG A 239 4.79 18.75 -5.84
C ARG A 239 5.15 17.60 -6.79
N THR A 240 5.51 16.44 -6.26
CA THR A 240 5.80 15.25 -7.06
C THR A 240 4.55 14.78 -7.80
N ILE A 241 3.39 14.73 -7.12
CA ILE A 241 2.11 14.38 -7.73
C ILE A 241 1.74 15.34 -8.86
N ASP A 242 1.85 16.65 -8.62
CA ASP A 242 1.53 17.66 -9.64
C ASP A 242 2.45 17.54 -10.87
N ASN A 243 3.74 17.28 -10.65
CA ASN A 243 4.70 17.04 -11.73
C ASN A 243 4.43 15.74 -12.49
N LEU A 244 4.04 14.67 -11.77
CA LEU A 244 3.69 13.38 -12.36
C LEU A 244 2.47 13.52 -13.26
N PHE A 245 1.42 14.17 -12.75
CA PHE A 245 0.24 14.48 -13.55
C PHE A 245 0.57 15.35 -14.75
N LYS A 246 1.33 16.44 -14.57
CA LYS A 246 1.74 17.33 -15.68
C LYS A 246 2.46 16.58 -16.79
N TRP A 247 3.27 15.59 -16.45
CA TRP A 247 3.97 14.79 -17.45
C TRP A 247 3.01 13.90 -18.26
N LEU A 248 2.01 13.32 -17.61
CA LEU A 248 1.12 12.35 -18.23
C LEU A 248 -0.22 12.95 -18.71
N GLU A 249 -0.46 14.25 -18.49
CA GLU A 249 -1.80 14.86 -18.62
C GLU A 249 -2.46 14.65 -20.00
N ASP A 250 -1.68 14.68 -21.08
CA ASP A 250 -2.17 14.47 -22.45
C ASP A 250 -2.49 13.00 -22.79
N LYS A 251 -2.02 12.05 -21.96
CA LYS A 251 -2.18 10.59 -22.15
C LYS A 251 -3.22 9.99 -21.20
N LEU A 252 -3.62 10.73 -20.17
CA LEU A 252 -4.53 10.23 -19.14
C LEU A 252 -5.99 10.31 -19.59
N ASP A 253 -6.66 9.16 -19.58
CA ASP A 253 -8.12 9.10 -19.53
C ASP A 253 -8.57 9.31 -18.07
N LEU A 254 -9.02 10.52 -17.75
CA LEU A 254 -9.41 10.90 -16.39
C LEU A 254 -10.61 10.09 -15.86
N GLU A 255 -11.48 9.60 -16.74
CA GLU A 255 -12.61 8.77 -16.34
C GLU A 255 -12.11 7.38 -15.92
N LYS A 256 -11.22 6.76 -16.70
CA LYS A 256 -10.58 5.49 -16.33
C LYS A 256 -9.74 5.61 -15.07
N VAL A 257 -8.97 6.69 -14.91
CA VAL A 257 -8.21 6.95 -13.67
C VAL A 257 -9.15 6.92 -12.47
N GLU A 258 -10.30 7.58 -12.54
CA GLU A 258 -11.21 7.71 -11.41
C GLU A 258 -12.10 6.47 -11.17
N LYS A 259 -12.53 5.78 -12.22
CA LYS A 259 -13.47 4.65 -12.13
C LYS A 259 -12.80 3.28 -12.12
N GLU A 260 -11.76 3.11 -12.93
CA GLU A 260 -11.10 1.82 -13.16
C GLU A 260 -9.83 1.73 -12.32
N TYR A 261 -8.81 2.55 -12.60
CA TYR A 261 -7.47 2.40 -12.02
C TYR A 261 -7.43 2.71 -10.52
N LYS A 262 -8.19 3.71 -10.08
CA LYS A 262 -8.37 4.02 -8.65
C LYS A 262 -8.94 2.86 -7.85
N SER A 263 -9.82 2.05 -8.43
CA SER A 263 -10.50 0.98 -7.68
C SER A 263 -9.53 -0.08 -7.15
N TYR A 264 -8.40 -0.26 -7.84
CA TYR A 264 -7.35 -1.20 -7.48
C TYR A 264 -6.44 -0.66 -6.37
N TYR A 265 -6.11 0.66 -6.40
CA TYR A 265 -4.98 1.18 -5.61
C TYR A 265 -5.24 2.48 -4.83
N GLY A 266 -6.38 3.15 -5.04
CA GLY A 266 -6.90 4.23 -4.19
C GLY A 266 -6.68 5.67 -4.68
N GLY A 267 -5.60 5.96 -5.41
CA GLY A 267 -5.32 7.32 -5.89
C GLY A 267 -6.12 7.69 -7.14
N GLY A 268 -6.75 8.86 -7.15
CA GLY A 268 -7.51 9.37 -8.30
C GLY A 268 -7.51 10.90 -8.40
N LEU A 269 -8.57 11.44 -9.01
CA LEU A 269 -8.67 12.87 -9.34
C LEU A 269 -8.66 13.77 -8.11
N PHE A 270 -9.18 13.29 -6.98
CA PHE A 270 -9.18 14.06 -5.73
C PHE A 270 -7.76 14.35 -5.25
N GLU A 271 -6.91 13.32 -5.19
CA GLU A 271 -5.52 13.41 -4.73
C GLU A 271 -4.69 14.32 -5.65
N ILE A 272 -4.91 14.22 -6.97
CA ILE A 272 -4.23 15.09 -7.95
C ILE A 272 -4.70 16.54 -7.81
N ALA A 273 -6.01 16.77 -7.70
CA ALA A 273 -6.59 18.10 -7.54
C ALA A 273 -6.12 18.78 -6.25
N TYR A 274 -6.14 18.04 -5.14
CA TYR A 274 -5.67 18.52 -3.84
C TYR A 274 -4.18 18.86 -3.90
N SER A 275 -3.36 17.99 -4.52
CA SER A 275 -1.93 18.23 -4.67
C SER A 275 -1.65 19.47 -5.52
N SER A 276 -2.42 19.67 -6.59
CA SER A 276 -2.32 20.88 -7.43
C SER A 276 -2.67 22.14 -6.64
N GLU A 277 -3.68 22.09 -5.75
CA GLU A 277 -4.06 23.22 -4.89
C GLU A 277 -2.95 23.56 -3.90
N GLU A 278 -2.37 22.57 -3.21
CA GLU A 278 -1.28 22.77 -2.24
C GLU A 278 -0.02 23.36 -2.87
N VAL A 279 0.25 23.07 -4.14
CA VAL A 279 1.37 23.62 -4.90
C VAL A 279 1.07 25.02 -5.46
N GLY A 280 -0.19 25.45 -5.41
CA GLY A 280 -0.64 26.76 -5.91
C GLY A 280 -1.09 26.76 -7.37
N ASN A 281 -1.22 25.59 -8.00
CA ASN A 281 -1.73 25.42 -9.36
C ASN A 281 -3.27 25.44 -9.38
N ILE A 282 -3.85 26.57 -8.97
CA ILE A 282 -5.28 26.73 -8.70
C ILE A 282 -6.17 26.40 -9.92
N ASN A 283 -5.72 26.73 -11.14
CA ASN A 283 -6.49 26.45 -12.35
C ASN A 283 -6.60 24.94 -12.64
N ARG A 284 -5.50 24.21 -12.44
CA ARG A 284 -5.48 22.74 -12.59
C ARG A 284 -6.32 22.07 -11.50
N ALA A 285 -6.13 22.48 -10.25
CA ALA A 285 -6.92 21.97 -9.13
C ALA A 285 -8.42 22.12 -9.38
N LYS A 286 -8.83 23.32 -9.83
CA LYS A 286 -10.22 23.62 -10.19
C LYS A 286 -10.73 22.71 -11.31
N TYR A 287 -9.98 22.59 -12.42
CA TYR A 287 -10.36 21.73 -13.54
C TYR A 287 -10.58 20.29 -13.09
N LEU A 288 -9.65 19.73 -12.32
CA LEU A 288 -9.72 18.36 -11.83
C LEU A 288 -10.85 18.14 -10.84
N TYR A 289 -11.14 19.11 -9.96
CA TYR A 289 -12.30 19.05 -9.07
C TYR A 289 -13.63 19.15 -9.84
N GLU A 290 -13.71 19.97 -10.88
CA GLU A 290 -14.89 20.03 -11.76
C GLU A 290 -15.08 18.69 -12.49
N LYS A 291 -14.01 18.11 -13.04
CA LYS A 291 -14.02 16.77 -13.66
C LYS A 291 -14.42 15.67 -12.67
N TYR A 292 -13.93 15.70 -11.44
CA TYR A 292 -14.35 14.78 -10.39
C TYR A 292 -15.87 14.82 -10.20
N LEU A 293 -16.47 16.02 -10.13
CA LEU A 293 -17.92 16.17 -9.96
C LEU A 293 -18.71 15.68 -11.17
N GLU A 294 -18.18 15.83 -12.39
CA GLU A 294 -18.78 15.28 -13.61
C GLU A 294 -18.84 13.76 -13.57
N ILE A 295 -17.77 13.09 -13.10
CA ILE A 295 -17.63 11.62 -13.11
C ILE A 295 -18.31 10.95 -11.91
N ASN A 296 -18.18 11.53 -10.72
CA ASN A 296 -18.63 10.92 -9.46
C ASN A 296 -19.90 11.53 -8.88
N GLY A 297 -20.34 12.66 -9.42
CA GLY A 297 -21.39 13.46 -8.81
C GLY A 297 -20.90 14.24 -7.59
N GLU A 298 -21.84 14.76 -6.82
CA GLU A 298 -21.56 15.73 -5.78
C GLU A 298 -20.84 15.14 -4.56
N SER A 299 -19.70 15.75 -4.21
CA SER A 299 -18.94 15.46 -2.99
C SER A 299 -18.83 16.72 -2.14
N SER A 300 -19.18 16.62 -0.85
CA SER A 300 -19.10 17.76 0.07
C SER A 300 -17.69 18.34 0.18
N SER A 301 -16.67 17.48 0.22
CA SER A 301 -15.25 17.86 0.27
C SER A 301 -14.82 18.60 -1.01
N VAL A 302 -15.18 18.08 -2.18
CA VAL A 302 -14.83 18.71 -3.47
C VAL A 302 -15.55 20.04 -3.67
N LEU A 303 -16.85 20.09 -3.35
CA LEU A 303 -17.63 21.32 -3.39
C LEU A 303 -17.09 22.38 -2.42
N ASN A 304 -16.61 21.97 -1.24
CA ASN A 304 -15.94 22.87 -0.31
C ASN A 304 -14.63 23.43 -0.88
N ASN A 305 -13.78 22.60 -1.47
CA ASN A 305 -12.50 23.05 -2.04
C ASN A 305 -12.72 23.96 -3.26
N LEU A 306 -13.66 23.62 -4.15
CA LEU A 306 -14.08 24.53 -5.22
C LEU A 306 -14.61 25.85 -4.67
N ALA A 307 -15.37 25.85 -3.57
CA ALA A 307 -15.85 27.08 -2.97
C ALA A 307 -14.70 27.98 -2.47
N ILE A 308 -13.66 27.39 -1.86
CA ILE A 308 -12.45 28.10 -1.43
C ILE A 308 -11.72 28.68 -2.64
N ILE A 309 -11.50 27.88 -3.69
CA ILE A 309 -10.84 28.33 -4.93
C ILE A 309 -11.62 29.49 -5.56
N TYR A 310 -12.93 29.37 -5.72
CA TYR A 310 -13.76 30.44 -6.27
C TYR A 310 -13.80 31.69 -5.37
N GLU A 311 -13.69 31.53 -4.05
CA GLU A 311 -13.54 32.65 -3.12
C GLU A 311 -12.20 33.38 -3.33
N GLN A 312 -11.09 32.64 -3.45
CA GLN A 312 -9.76 33.19 -3.73
C GLN A 312 -9.71 33.94 -5.06
N GLN A 313 -10.39 33.42 -6.09
CA GLN A 313 -10.55 34.07 -7.40
C GLN A 313 -11.55 35.25 -7.39
N GLY A 314 -12.14 35.59 -6.24
CA GLY A 314 -13.11 36.68 -6.11
C GLY A 314 -14.50 36.39 -6.68
N ASN A 315 -14.74 35.18 -7.22
CA ASN A 315 -16.03 34.73 -7.73
C ASN A 315 -16.94 34.26 -6.59
N LEU A 316 -17.37 35.23 -5.77
CA LEU A 316 -18.20 34.99 -4.59
C LEU A 316 -19.56 34.36 -4.93
N LYS A 317 -20.07 34.56 -6.16
CA LYS A 317 -21.33 33.95 -6.62
C LYS A 317 -21.20 32.43 -6.69
N ARG A 318 -20.17 31.92 -7.37
CA ARG A 318 -19.90 30.47 -7.44
C ARG A 318 -19.47 29.92 -6.09
N ALA A 319 -18.59 30.62 -5.36
CA ALA A 319 -18.15 30.20 -4.02
C ALA A 319 -19.34 29.93 -3.07
N LYS A 320 -20.31 30.84 -3.04
CA LYS A 320 -21.54 30.67 -2.25
C LYS A 320 -22.39 29.49 -2.69
N LYS A 321 -22.57 29.30 -4.01
CA LYS A 321 -23.34 28.18 -4.56
C LYS A 321 -22.75 26.86 -4.06
N PHE A 322 -21.44 26.71 -4.22
CA PHE A 322 -20.73 25.48 -3.86
C PHE A 322 -20.70 25.24 -2.35
N ILE A 323 -20.36 26.24 -1.52
CA ILE A 323 -20.30 26.03 -0.06
C ILE A 323 -21.68 25.79 0.55
N LYS A 324 -22.74 26.40 0.00
CA LYS A 324 -24.12 26.11 0.40
C LYS A 324 -24.47 24.66 0.10
N ARG A 325 -24.12 24.16 -1.09
CA ARG A 325 -24.38 22.76 -1.46
C ARG A 325 -23.56 21.78 -0.61
N ALA A 326 -22.29 22.07 -0.36
CA ALA A 326 -21.43 21.28 0.54
C ALA A 326 -22.02 21.17 1.96
N LYS A 327 -22.53 22.28 2.51
CA LYS A 327 -23.20 22.31 3.83
C LYS A 327 -24.49 21.50 3.84
N GLN A 328 -25.27 21.54 2.75
CA GLN A 328 -26.50 20.75 2.63
C GLN A 328 -26.21 19.25 2.63
N LEU A 329 -25.19 18.80 1.88
CA LEU A 329 -24.83 17.38 1.81
C LEU A 329 -24.37 16.80 3.15
N THR A 330 -23.69 17.61 3.96
CA THR A 330 -23.25 17.24 5.31
C THR A 330 -24.32 17.45 6.38
N LYS A 331 -25.51 17.94 6.01
CA LYS A 331 -26.58 18.36 6.93
C LYS A 331 -26.09 19.36 8.00
N GLY A 332 -25.00 20.08 7.73
CA GLY A 332 -24.38 21.01 8.66
C GLY A 332 -23.53 20.37 9.76
N ASN A 333 -23.19 19.09 9.68
CA ASN A 333 -22.38 18.40 10.70
C ASN A 333 -20.87 18.63 10.52
N ASP A 334 -20.42 19.03 9.33
CA ASP A 334 -18.99 19.29 9.10
C ASP A 334 -18.58 20.72 9.51
N GLU A 335 -17.75 20.79 10.55
CA GLU A 335 -17.26 22.06 11.12
C GLU A 335 -16.41 22.89 10.16
N THR A 336 -15.62 22.26 9.29
CA THR A 336 -14.77 22.96 8.32
C THR A 336 -15.64 23.65 7.27
N ILE A 337 -16.62 22.93 6.75
CA ILE A 337 -17.61 23.47 5.80
C ILE A 337 -18.43 24.57 6.46
N ASN A 338 -18.85 24.40 7.72
CA ASN A 338 -19.58 25.43 8.46
C ASN A 338 -18.77 26.71 8.63
N ARG A 339 -17.48 26.59 9.00
CA ARG A 339 -16.57 27.73 9.14
C ARG A 339 -16.38 28.45 7.81
N ASN A 340 -16.14 27.70 6.72
CA ASN A 340 -15.97 28.26 5.38
C ASN A 340 -17.27 28.91 4.88
N PHE A 341 -18.43 28.29 5.14
CA PHE A 341 -19.75 28.85 4.86
C PHE A 341 -19.92 30.20 5.55
N THR A 342 -19.69 30.27 6.87
CA THR A 342 -19.81 31.53 7.62
C THR A 342 -18.86 32.59 7.08
N ARG A 343 -17.59 32.25 6.81
CA ARG A 343 -16.59 33.16 6.23
C ARG A 343 -17.03 33.72 4.87
N ILE A 344 -17.39 32.84 3.93
CA ILE A 344 -17.76 33.21 2.55
C ILE A 344 -19.02 34.08 2.54
N PHE A 345 -20.01 33.75 3.37
CA PHE A 345 -21.24 34.53 3.48
C PHE A 345 -21.04 35.87 4.23
N ALA A 346 -20.17 35.92 5.24
CA ALA A 346 -19.85 37.17 5.94
C ALA A 346 -19.16 38.19 5.01
N LYS A 347 -18.22 37.76 4.16
CA LYS A 347 -17.55 38.63 3.17
C LYS A 347 -18.50 39.32 2.20
N THR A 348 -19.70 38.77 2.01
CA THR A 348 -20.72 39.40 1.16
C THR A 348 -21.64 40.34 1.88
N LYS A 349 -21.81 40.23 3.21
CA LYS A 349 -22.47 41.27 3.99
C LYS A 349 -21.64 42.55 3.92
N THR A 350 -20.34 42.44 4.17
CA THR A 350 -19.40 43.57 4.05
C THR A 350 -19.27 44.14 2.64
N LYS A 351 -19.45 43.34 1.56
CA LYS A 351 -19.40 43.84 0.17
C LYS A 351 -20.74 44.45 -0.28
N LYS A 352 -21.88 43.97 0.22
CA LYS A 352 -23.19 44.64 0.05
C LYS A 352 -23.24 45.92 0.86
N GLU A 353 -22.81 45.89 2.11
CA GLU A 353 -22.72 47.06 3.00
C GLU A 353 -21.76 48.09 2.42
N LYS A 354 -20.58 47.71 1.89
CA LYS A 354 -19.70 48.65 1.15
C LYS A 354 -20.32 49.24 -0.12
N LYS A 355 -21.10 48.45 -0.86
CA LYS A 355 -21.78 48.93 -2.09
C LYS A 355 -23.00 49.80 -1.77
N ILE A 356 -23.61 49.63 -0.60
CA ILE A 356 -24.72 50.44 -0.08
C ILE A 356 -24.18 51.72 0.63
N SER A 357 -23.01 51.65 1.26
CA SER A 357 -22.33 52.77 1.91
C SER A 357 -21.50 53.64 0.96
N GLU A 358 -21.20 53.19 -0.27
CA GLU A 358 -20.60 54.05 -1.31
C GLU A 358 -21.65 54.93 -2.03
N GLU A 359 -22.95 54.60 -1.91
CA GLU A 359 -24.07 55.43 -2.40
C GLU A 359 -24.69 56.30 -1.29
N SER A 360 -24.22 56.18 -0.03
CA SER A 360 -24.72 57.01 1.07
C SER A 360 -23.62 57.35 2.09
N GLU A 361 -23.30 58.66 2.13
CA GLU A 361 -22.61 59.46 3.16
C GLU A 361 -21.10 59.79 3.01
N PRO A 362 -20.71 61.07 3.25
CA PRO A 362 -19.35 61.43 3.63
C PRO A 362 -19.19 61.67 5.14
N SER A 363 -18.00 61.28 5.63
CA SER A 363 -17.33 61.71 6.88
C SER A 363 -17.81 61.04 8.19
N ALA A 364 -16.98 60.64 9.16
CA ALA A 364 -15.53 60.55 9.31
C ALA A 364 -15.23 59.79 10.64
N ILE A 365 -14.10 59.04 10.65
CA ILE A 365 -13.22 58.70 11.80
C ILE A 365 -13.81 57.76 12.89
N SER A 366 -13.28 56.55 13.10
CA SER A 366 -12.01 56.33 13.81
C SER A 366 -11.43 54.91 13.65
N LYS A 367 -10.08 54.88 13.74
CA LYS A 367 -9.14 53.75 13.89
C LYS A 367 -9.46 52.93 15.16
N GLU A 368 -9.00 51.70 15.44
CA GLU A 368 -7.88 50.87 14.98
C GLU A 368 -8.09 49.43 15.53
N ASN A 369 -7.27 48.49 15.05
CA ASN A 369 -7.26 47.04 15.30
C ASN A 369 -6.94 46.65 16.77
N VAL A 370 -7.15 45.41 17.25
CA VAL A 370 -6.24 44.25 17.08
C VAL A 370 -6.90 42.90 17.46
N SER A 371 -6.76 41.97 16.51
CA SER A 371 -6.73 40.49 16.53
C SER A 371 -6.52 39.75 17.86
N ARG A 372 -7.07 38.52 17.94
CA ARG A 372 -6.31 37.31 18.38
C ARG A 372 -6.91 35.99 17.82
N LYS A 373 -6.11 35.29 17.01
CA LYS A 373 -6.22 33.86 16.59
C LYS A 373 -6.12 32.90 17.80
N LYS A 374 -6.69 31.68 17.68
CA LYS A 374 -6.16 30.39 18.24
C LYS A 374 -6.96 29.18 17.69
N ILE A 375 -6.39 28.37 16.78
CA ILE A 375 -5.78 27.02 16.97
C ILE A 375 -6.77 26.01 17.61
N ARG A 376 -7.18 24.95 16.88
CA ARG A 376 -7.98 23.83 17.42
C ARG A 376 -7.07 22.63 17.74
N THR A 377 -6.99 22.29 19.02
CA THR A 377 -6.24 21.19 19.64
C THR A 377 -7.13 19.95 19.79
N LEU A 378 -6.58 18.75 19.53
CA LEU A 378 -7.19 17.46 19.91
C LEU A 378 -7.48 17.43 21.42
N VAL A 379 -8.66 16.97 21.84
CA VAL A 379 -9.07 16.98 23.26
C VAL A 379 -8.49 15.77 24.00
N LYS A 380 -7.78 16.00 25.11
CA LYS A 380 -7.38 14.95 26.05
C LYS A 380 -8.45 14.74 27.12
N PHE A 381 -8.60 13.50 27.59
CA PHE A 381 -9.40 13.19 28.78
C PHE A 381 -8.69 13.75 30.02
N PRO A 382 -9.41 14.36 30.99
CA PRO A 382 -8.83 14.82 32.24
C PRO A 382 -8.57 13.65 33.19
N THR A 383 -7.60 12.81 32.85
CA THR A 383 -7.26 11.60 33.60
C THR A 383 -6.62 11.98 34.95
N PRO A 384 -7.10 11.46 36.09
CA PRO A 384 -6.47 11.69 37.39
C PRO A 384 -5.01 11.22 37.41
N SER A 385 -4.15 11.94 38.14
CA SER A 385 -2.75 11.53 38.30
C SER A 385 -2.66 10.13 38.94
N GLY A 386 -1.80 9.27 38.40
CA GLY A 386 -1.64 7.87 38.83
C GLY A 386 -2.74 6.91 38.37
N ALA A 387 -3.59 7.27 37.40
CA ALA A 387 -4.55 6.32 36.82
C ALA A 387 -3.84 5.30 35.91
N THR A 388 -4.25 4.03 36.04
CA THR A 388 -3.82 2.91 35.21
C THR A 388 -4.95 2.45 34.29
N TRP A 389 -4.62 1.64 33.27
CA TRP A 389 -5.60 1.23 32.24
C TRP A 389 -6.77 0.39 32.78
N ASP A 390 -6.58 -0.40 33.83
CA ASP A 390 -7.64 -1.16 34.52
C ASP A 390 -8.69 -0.27 35.21
N MET A 391 -8.39 1.01 35.44
CA MET A 391 -9.33 2.00 35.98
C MET A 391 -10.15 2.71 34.90
N VAL A 392 -9.88 2.44 33.61
CA VAL A 392 -10.54 3.07 32.46
C VAL A 392 -11.71 2.20 32.00
N SER A 393 -12.86 2.83 31.76
CA SER A 393 -14.01 2.21 31.10
C SER A 393 -14.45 3.06 29.90
N ILE A 394 -14.63 2.41 28.75
CA ILE A 394 -15.15 3.02 27.52
C ILE A 394 -16.46 2.32 27.16
N GLN A 395 -17.57 3.05 27.18
CA GLN A 395 -18.89 2.53 26.84
C GLN A 395 -19.40 3.21 25.58
N PHE A 396 -19.72 2.43 24.54
CA PHE A 396 -20.43 2.97 23.39
C PHE A 396 -21.89 3.25 23.79
N VAL A 397 -22.31 4.51 23.66
CA VAL A 397 -23.67 4.97 23.99
C VAL A 397 -24.49 5.25 22.73
N SER A 398 -23.82 5.37 21.58
CA SER A 398 -24.37 5.47 20.23
C SER A 398 -23.29 5.10 19.23
N ASP A 399 -23.62 4.99 17.93
CA ASP A 399 -22.65 4.68 16.87
C ASP A 399 -21.52 5.70 16.73
N ASP A 400 -21.76 6.94 17.16
CA ASP A 400 -20.86 8.07 17.01
C ASP A 400 -20.21 8.54 18.32
N SER A 401 -20.62 8.00 19.47
CA SER A 401 -20.24 8.52 20.78
C SER A 401 -19.91 7.44 21.79
N VAL A 402 -18.90 7.73 22.62
CA VAL A 402 -18.53 6.94 23.79
C VAL A 402 -18.66 7.75 25.07
N LYS A 403 -19.03 7.09 26.15
CA LYS A 403 -18.84 7.56 27.53
C LYS A 403 -17.56 6.95 28.07
N ILE A 404 -16.58 7.79 28.39
CA ILE A 404 -15.32 7.39 29.02
C ILE A 404 -15.40 7.71 30.51
N SER A 405 -15.00 6.75 31.34
CA SER A 405 -15.04 6.83 32.79
C SER A 405 -13.68 6.46 33.37
N VAL A 406 -13.15 7.29 34.29
CA VAL A 406 -11.97 6.99 35.10
C VAL A 406 -12.24 7.45 36.53
N LYS A 407 -12.34 6.50 37.47
CA LYS A 407 -12.77 6.76 38.86
C LYS A 407 -14.10 7.54 38.89
N SER A 408 -14.13 8.75 39.48
CA SER A 408 -15.31 9.61 39.59
C SER A 408 -15.55 10.53 38.38
N ILE A 409 -14.64 10.53 37.39
CA ILE A 409 -14.74 11.40 36.22
C ILE A 409 -15.38 10.63 35.08
N HIS A 410 -16.49 11.15 34.59
CA HIS A 410 -17.22 10.59 33.45
C HIS A 410 -17.44 11.68 32.40
N LYS A 411 -17.10 11.42 31.14
CA LYS A 411 -17.32 12.34 30.02
C LYS A 411 -17.79 11.61 28.78
N ARG A 412 -18.69 12.26 28.03
CA ARG A 412 -19.12 11.80 26.71
C ARG A 412 -18.29 12.49 25.64
N TYR A 413 -17.88 11.73 24.64
CA TYR A 413 -17.13 12.21 23.48
C TYR A 413 -17.71 11.59 22.22
N THR A 414 -17.76 12.40 21.16
CA THR A 414 -17.92 11.91 19.79
C THR A 414 -16.59 11.42 19.26
N PHE A 415 -16.58 10.50 18.28
CA PHE A 415 -15.34 10.05 17.64
C PHE A 415 -14.50 11.21 17.10
N ALA A 416 -15.11 12.31 16.66
CA ALA A 416 -14.40 13.47 16.11
C ALA A 416 -13.61 14.23 17.17
N GLU A 417 -14.19 14.43 18.37
CA GLU A 417 -13.56 15.17 19.46
C GLU A 417 -12.29 14.49 19.98
N ILE A 418 -12.26 13.15 19.92
CA ILE A 418 -11.15 12.33 20.43
C ILE A 418 -10.22 11.80 19.34
N GLY A 419 -10.30 12.35 18.12
CA GLY A 419 -9.32 12.10 17.06
C GLY A 419 -9.53 10.80 16.28
N PHE A 420 -10.77 10.31 16.23
CA PHE A 420 -11.19 9.11 15.51
C PHE A 420 -12.06 9.41 14.28
N LYS A 421 -12.05 10.67 13.77
CA LYS A 421 -12.73 11.07 12.54
C LYS A 421 -11.89 10.72 11.30
N ASP A 422 -12.53 10.13 10.29
CA ASP A 422 -11.91 9.91 9.00
C ASP A 422 -11.86 11.22 8.21
N HIS A 423 -10.70 11.86 8.21
CA HIS A 423 -10.50 13.13 7.52
C HIS A 423 -10.60 12.99 5.98
N ARG A 424 -10.56 11.76 5.45
CA ARG A 424 -10.76 11.46 4.02
C ARG A 424 -12.24 11.31 3.66
N LYS A 425 -13.06 10.81 4.58
CA LYS A 425 -14.49 10.48 4.36
C LYS A 425 -15.49 11.38 5.10
N GLY A 426 -15.06 12.52 5.65
CA GLY A 426 -15.95 13.49 6.30
C GLY A 426 -16.40 13.04 7.70
N ASP A 427 -17.70 13.18 8.03
CA ASP A 427 -18.31 12.85 9.34
C ASP A 427 -18.46 11.35 9.61
N LEU A 428 -17.60 10.53 9.00
CA LEU A 428 -17.52 9.12 9.31
C LEU A 428 -16.38 8.87 10.29
N PRO A 429 -16.56 7.93 11.22
CA PRO A 429 -15.45 7.46 12.02
C PRO A 429 -14.42 6.73 11.14
N ASP A 430 -13.16 6.82 11.53
CA ASP A 430 -12.10 6.12 10.82
C ASP A 430 -11.98 4.65 11.19
N SER A 431 -11.09 3.94 10.50
CA SER A 431 -10.86 2.52 10.73
C SER A 431 -10.43 2.17 12.16
N GLN A 432 -9.97 3.12 12.98
CA GLN A 432 -9.60 2.88 14.38
C GLN A 432 -10.81 2.92 15.30
N TRP A 433 -11.78 3.77 15.02
CA TRP A 433 -13.05 3.77 15.73
C TRP A 433 -13.81 2.46 15.50
N GLU A 434 -13.83 1.99 14.25
CA GLU A 434 -14.47 0.73 13.90
C GLU A 434 -13.76 -0.47 14.56
N LEU A 435 -12.44 -0.39 14.75
CA LEU A 435 -11.71 -1.37 15.55
C LEU A 435 -12.08 -1.30 17.03
N LEU A 436 -12.23 -0.09 17.58
CA LEU A 436 -12.62 0.12 18.98
C LEU A 436 -14.04 -0.39 19.25
N LYS A 437 -14.99 -0.15 18.34
CA LYS A 437 -16.34 -0.75 18.39
C LYS A 437 -16.28 -2.27 18.34
N TYR A 438 -15.45 -2.81 17.44
CA TYR A 438 -15.31 -4.25 17.32
C TYR A 438 -14.77 -4.90 18.60
N LEU A 439 -13.79 -4.26 19.24
CA LEU A 439 -13.33 -4.67 20.58
C LEU A 439 -14.46 -4.61 21.61
N ALA A 440 -15.30 -3.57 21.59
CA ALA A 440 -16.47 -3.48 22.47
C ALA A 440 -17.43 -4.66 22.29
N LYS A 441 -17.73 -5.03 21.03
CA LYS A 441 -18.58 -6.19 20.69
C LYS A 441 -17.99 -7.54 21.08
N LYS A 442 -16.67 -7.60 21.26
CA LYS A 442 -15.93 -8.82 21.63
C LYS A 442 -15.39 -8.75 23.07
N ASN A 443 -16.02 -7.94 23.94
CA ASN A 443 -15.65 -7.78 25.34
C ASN A 443 -14.15 -7.48 25.57
N GLY A 444 -13.57 -6.65 24.70
CA GLY A 444 -12.17 -6.23 24.77
C GLY A 444 -11.15 -7.22 24.23
N GLU A 445 -11.57 -8.30 23.57
CA GLU A 445 -10.67 -9.35 23.07
C GLU A 445 -10.79 -9.59 21.57
N LEU A 446 -9.67 -9.64 20.86
CA LEU A 446 -9.61 -9.97 19.43
C LEU A 446 -8.63 -11.13 19.19
N SER A 447 -9.14 -12.29 18.75
CA SER A 447 -8.37 -13.54 18.59
C SER A 447 -8.30 -14.00 17.13
N TRP A 448 -7.16 -14.58 16.74
CA TRP A 448 -6.90 -14.96 15.35
C TRP A 448 -7.61 -16.23 14.89
N GLN A 449 -8.10 -17.06 15.81
CA GLN A 449 -8.69 -18.37 15.47
C GLN A 449 -10.18 -18.31 15.11
N LYS A 450 -10.88 -17.20 15.40
CA LYS A 450 -12.32 -17.05 15.12
C LYS A 450 -12.68 -15.88 14.22
N ASP A 451 -11.82 -14.86 14.13
CA ASP A 451 -12.14 -13.60 13.43
C ASP A 451 -11.28 -13.46 12.15
N SER A 452 -11.39 -14.46 11.28
CA SER A 452 -10.70 -14.55 9.99
C SER A 452 -11.30 -13.59 8.96
N ALA A 453 -10.89 -12.32 8.97
CA ALA A 453 -10.87 -11.46 7.79
C ALA A 453 -10.36 -10.05 8.15
N LYS A 454 -9.08 -9.77 7.87
CA LYS A 454 -8.59 -8.51 7.26
C LYS A 454 -7.05 -8.44 7.35
N PRO A 455 -6.33 -8.19 6.23
CA PRO A 455 -4.93 -7.77 6.28
C PRO A 455 -4.82 -6.47 7.11
N ASN A 456 -3.73 -6.29 7.87
CA ASN A 456 -3.37 -5.07 8.63
C ASN A 456 -3.93 -4.87 10.06
N VAL A 457 -4.44 -5.90 10.75
CA VAL A 457 -4.88 -5.79 12.17
C VAL A 457 -3.78 -5.24 13.10
N GLN A 458 -2.53 -5.68 12.93
CA GLN A 458 -1.40 -5.25 13.79
C GLN A 458 -1.10 -3.75 13.66
N LYS A 459 -1.07 -3.21 12.42
CA LYS A 459 -0.89 -1.77 12.16
C LYS A 459 -2.05 -0.96 12.74
N ARG A 460 -3.29 -1.48 12.66
CA ARG A 460 -4.44 -0.83 13.29
C ARG A 460 -4.34 -0.84 14.82
N ILE A 461 -3.99 -1.96 15.46
CA ILE A 461 -3.78 -1.98 16.92
C ILE A 461 -2.66 -1.01 17.34
N GLN A 462 -1.58 -0.90 16.58
CA GLN A 462 -0.50 0.05 16.87
C GLN A 462 -0.98 1.51 16.83
N GLU A 463 -1.77 1.88 15.83
CA GLU A 463 -2.35 3.22 15.73
C GLU A 463 -3.39 3.48 16.83
N LEU A 464 -4.24 2.48 17.13
CA LEU A 464 -5.20 2.55 18.23
C LEU A 464 -4.50 2.76 19.59
N ARG A 465 -3.38 2.06 19.85
CA ARG A 465 -2.55 2.27 21.05
C ARG A 465 -2.10 3.71 21.17
N LYS A 466 -1.52 4.30 20.11
CA LYS A 466 -1.03 5.69 20.13
C LYS A 466 -2.14 6.67 20.49
N ARG A 467 -3.32 6.49 19.89
CA ARG A 467 -4.47 7.38 20.11
C ARG A 467 -5.07 7.24 21.50
N LEU A 468 -5.22 6.01 21.98
CA LEU A 468 -5.69 5.77 23.34
C LEU A 468 -4.73 6.37 24.38
N LYS A 469 -3.41 6.16 24.23
CA LYS A 469 -2.39 6.78 25.09
C LYS A 469 -2.45 8.30 25.05
N PHE A 470 -2.59 8.90 23.85
CA PHE A 470 -2.72 10.34 23.71
C PHE A 470 -4.00 10.88 24.37
N LEU A 471 -5.13 10.21 24.15
CA LEU A 471 -6.43 10.58 24.68
C LEU A 471 -6.44 10.51 26.21
N MET A 472 -5.94 9.42 26.78
CA MET A 472 -5.97 9.18 28.23
C MET A 472 -4.77 9.78 28.95
N GLY A 473 -3.69 10.15 28.26
CA GLY A 473 -2.46 10.61 28.91
C GLY A 473 -1.81 9.56 29.81
N ILE A 474 -2.02 8.27 29.52
CA ILE A 474 -1.41 7.13 30.22
C ILE A 474 -0.37 6.52 29.27
N ASP A 475 0.91 6.53 29.66
CA ASP A 475 2.01 6.09 28.79
C ASP A 475 2.13 4.56 28.67
N ASP A 476 1.60 3.80 29.63
CA ASP A 476 1.58 2.33 29.61
C ASP A 476 0.82 1.76 28.40
N ASP A 477 1.12 0.51 28.01
CA ASP A 477 0.36 -0.16 26.93
C ASP A 477 -1.08 -0.46 27.37
N PRO A 478 -2.11 -0.01 26.62
CA PRO A 478 -3.52 -0.30 26.91
C PRO A 478 -3.92 -1.77 26.69
N PHE A 479 -3.04 -2.60 26.13
CA PHE A 479 -3.27 -4.04 25.92
C PHE A 479 -2.32 -4.89 26.75
N PHE A 480 -2.76 -6.11 27.08
CA PHE A 480 -1.88 -7.13 27.66
C PHE A 480 -0.85 -7.63 26.63
N PRO A 481 0.30 -8.18 27.07
CA PRO A 481 1.29 -8.77 26.16
C PRO A 481 0.67 -9.89 25.31
N TYR A 482 0.75 -9.74 23.98
CA TYR A 482 0.12 -10.66 23.03
C TYR A 482 0.55 -12.13 23.22
N ARG A 483 1.81 -12.38 23.59
CA ARG A 483 2.35 -13.74 23.82
C ARG A 483 1.64 -14.51 24.94
N GLN A 484 1.06 -13.80 25.92
CA GLN A 484 0.42 -14.40 27.09
C GLN A 484 -1.02 -14.86 26.79
N TYR A 485 -1.76 -14.10 25.97
CA TYR A 485 -3.18 -14.34 25.71
C TYR A 485 -3.45 -14.87 24.30
N LYS A 486 -2.44 -14.88 23.41
CA LYS A 486 -2.57 -15.19 21.97
C LYS A 486 -3.68 -14.39 21.27
N ALA A 487 -4.00 -13.22 21.82
CA ALA A 487 -5.08 -12.33 21.40
C ALA A 487 -4.73 -10.89 21.76
N TYR A 488 -5.33 -9.92 21.07
CA TYR A 488 -5.30 -8.52 21.50
C TYR A 488 -6.36 -8.31 22.57
N LYS A 489 -5.93 -8.28 23.83
CA LYS A 489 -6.79 -8.12 25.00
C LYS A 489 -6.56 -6.75 25.66
N THR A 490 -7.61 -5.95 25.80
CA THR A 490 -7.53 -4.64 26.47
C THR A 490 -7.30 -4.81 27.97
N LYS A 491 -6.54 -3.90 28.58
CA LYS A 491 -6.42 -3.77 30.05
C LYS A 491 -7.57 -2.97 30.65
N PHE A 492 -8.24 -2.16 29.83
CA PHE A 492 -9.39 -1.36 30.20
C PHE A 492 -10.69 -2.08 29.84
N LEU A 493 -11.78 -1.72 30.53
CA LEU A 493 -13.11 -2.23 30.25
C LEU A 493 -13.70 -1.53 29.03
N ILE A 494 -14.23 -2.30 28.09
CA ILE A 494 -14.92 -1.77 26.91
C ILE A 494 -16.21 -2.53 26.64
N GLU A 495 -17.31 -1.79 26.48
CA GLU A 495 -18.66 -2.36 26.35
C GLU A 495 -19.45 -1.64 25.25
N ASP A 496 -20.29 -2.38 24.53
CA ASP A 496 -21.27 -1.82 23.60
C ASP A 496 -22.65 -1.75 24.27
N LYS A 497 -23.11 -0.55 24.62
CA LYS A 497 -24.45 -0.30 25.19
C LYS A 497 -25.37 0.42 24.21
N SER A 498 -25.00 0.48 22.93
CA SER A 498 -25.81 1.12 21.89
C SER A 498 -27.11 0.35 21.57
N TYR A 499 -27.23 -0.91 22.04
CA TYR A 499 -28.38 -1.80 21.86
C TYR A 499 -28.97 -2.35 23.17
N SER A 500 -29.08 -1.56 24.24
CA SER A 500 -29.79 -2.00 25.45
C SER A 500 -31.29 -1.68 25.40
N SER A 501 -32.03 -2.43 24.59
CA SER A 501 -33.43 -2.78 24.84
C SER A 501 -33.77 -4.07 24.08
N THR A 502 -33.99 -5.13 24.86
CA THR A 502 -34.56 -6.45 24.53
C THR A 502 -33.80 -7.33 23.52
N GLU A 503 -33.02 -8.28 24.05
CA GLU A 503 -33.12 -9.71 23.72
C GLU A 503 -32.23 -10.50 24.70
N GLN A 504 -32.85 -11.09 25.71
CA GLN A 504 -32.25 -12.20 26.46
C GLN A 504 -32.42 -13.44 25.59
N GLU A 505 -31.35 -13.94 24.97
CA GLU A 505 -31.35 -15.30 24.44
C GLU A 505 -31.32 -16.28 25.64
N PRO A 506 -32.18 -17.32 25.65
CA PRO A 506 -32.19 -18.32 26.70
C PRO A 506 -30.96 -19.24 26.60
N PRO A 507 -30.58 -19.93 27.70
CA PRO A 507 -29.40 -20.79 27.71
C PRO A 507 -29.59 -21.98 26.76
N VAL A 508 -28.57 -22.23 25.93
CA VAL A 508 -28.48 -23.40 25.06
C VAL A 508 -28.39 -24.66 25.92
N GLU A 509 -29.46 -25.45 25.91
CA GLU A 509 -29.41 -26.84 26.37
C GLU A 509 -28.50 -27.63 25.42
N SER A 510 -27.47 -28.25 26.01
CA SER A 510 -26.71 -29.32 25.39
C SER A 510 -27.60 -30.52 25.17
N ASN A 511 -27.65 -31.08 23.96
CA ASN A 511 -27.97 -32.48 23.76
C ASN A 511 -27.39 -33.02 22.45
N PHE A 512 -26.50 -34.00 22.63
CA PHE A 512 -26.05 -35.11 21.78
C PHE A 512 -25.42 -34.84 20.41
#